data_AF-A0A971A699-F1
#
_entry.id   AF-A0A971A699-F1
#
_cell.length_a   1.000
_cell.length_b   1.000
_cell.length_c   1.000
_cell.angle_alpha   90.00
_cell.angle_beta   90.00
_cell.angle_gamma   90.00
#
_symmetry.space_group_name_H-M   'P 1'
#
loop_
_entity.id
_entity.type
_entity.pdbx_description
1 polymer ?
#
loop_
_entity_poly.entity_id
_entity_poly.type
_entity_poly.pdbx_seq_one_letter_code
_entity_poly.pdbx_strand_id
1 'polypeptide(L)' 'DLEMARYNIDMLEVLEAKTKGNLTAEEAQVLKNTLSELRMGFVQIAEHGGPQA' A
#
# COMPACT_ATOMS: atom_id res chain seq x y z
N ASP A 1 -2.24 -14.65 0.82
CA ASP A 1 -3.50 -14.00 1.20
C ASP A 1 -3.59 -12.56 0.73
N LEU A 2 -4.58 -12.28 -0.12
CA LEU A 2 -4.96 -10.91 -0.48
C LEU A 2 -5.37 -10.11 0.76
N GLU A 3 -6.01 -10.74 1.74
CA GLU A 3 -6.38 -10.08 3.00
C GLU A 3 -5.15 -9.56 3.77
N MET A 4 -4.08 -10.34 3.82
CA MET A 4 -2.84 -9.92 4.48
C MET A 4 -2.15 -8.79 3.71
N ALA A 5 -2.17 -8.83 2.38
CA ALA A 5 -1.65 -7.74 1.54
C ALA A 5 -2.42 -6.43 1.77
N ARG A 6 -3.76 -6.51 1.79
CA ARG A 6 -4.63 -5.38 2.12
C ARG A 6 -4.33 -4.82 3.52
N TYR A 7 -4.26 -5.68 4.52
CA TYR A 7 -3.94 -5.27 5.89
C TYR A 7 -2.60 -4.52 5.98
N ASN A 8 -1.57 -5.01 5.28
CA ASN A 8 -0.27 -4.34 5.27
C ASN A 8 -0.32 -2.97 4.57
N ILE A 9 -1.08 -2.83 3.48
CA ILE A 9 -1.29 -1.55 2.80
C ILE A 9 -2.01 -0.57 3.71
N ASP A 10 -3.09 -1.01 4.37
CA ASP A 10 -3.87 -0.20 5.30
C ASP A 10 -3.00 0.24 6.50
N MET A 11 -2.16 -0.67 7.02
CA MET A 11 -1.21 -0.35 8.11
C MET A 11 -0.19 0.72 7.68
N LEU A 12 0.37 0.61 6.48
CA LEU A 12 1.32 1.60 5.96
C LEU A 12 0.65 2.98 5.76
N GLU A 13 -0.62 3.03 5.36
CA GLU A 13 -1.38 4.29 5.25
C GLU A 13 -1.63 4.91 6.64
N VAL A 14 -1.93 4.10 7.65
CA VAL A 14 -2.03 4.57 9.04
C VAL A 14 -0.69 5.13 9.54
N LEU A 15 0.42 4.50 9.18
CA LEU A 15 1.76 4.98 9.51
C LEU A 15 2.10 6.29 8.80
N GLU A 16 1.79 6.43 7.51
CA GLU A 16 1.93 7.69 6.77
C GLU A 16 1.16 8.82 7.47
N ALA A 17 -0.11 8.56 7.83
CA ALA A 17 -0.95 9.55 8.51
C ALA A 17 -0.37 9.95 9.89
N LYS A 18 0.12 8.98 10.67
CA LYS A 18 0.71 9.23 12.00
C LYS A 18 2.09 9.89 11.94
N THR A 19 2.85 9.66 10.89
CA THR A 19 4.21 10.21 10.71
C THR A 19 4.23 11.50 9.90
N LYS A 20 3.09 11.93 9.37
CA LYS A 20 2.95 13.19 8.63
C LYS A 20 3.50 14.38 9.43
N GLY A 21 4.47 15.08 8.84
CA GLY A 21 5.18 16.20 9.47
C GLY A 21 6.44 15.81 10.25
N ASN A 22 6.68 14.52 10.47
CA ASN A 22 7.94 13.97 11.02
C ASN A 22 8.85 13.37 9.93
N LEU A 23 8.34 13.20 8.72
CA LEU A 23 9.09 12.70 7.57
C LEU A 23 9.81 13.84 6.84
N THR A 24 11.04 13.57 6.39
CA THR A 24 11.69 14.38 5.37
C THR A 24 10.95 14.28 4.03
N ALA A 25 11.23 15.20 3.11
CA ALA A 25 10.61 15.19 1.79
C ALA A 25 10.93 13.90 1.01
N GLU A 26 12.14 13.35 1.18
CA GLU A 26 12.57 12.10 0.55
C GLU A 26 11.81 10.90 1.12
N GLU A 27 11.74 10.77 2.45
CA GLU A 27 11.00 9.69 3.10
C GLU A 27 9.51 9.71 2.74
N ALA A 28 8.90 10.90 2.71
CA ALA A 28 7.51 11.05 2.29
C ALA A 28 7.30 10.62 0.83
N GLN A 29 8.23 10.97 -0.06
CA GLN A 29 8.15 10.58 -1.46
C GLN A 29 8.32 9.06 -1.66
N VAL A 30 9.27 8.45 -0.95
CA VAL A 30 9.48 6.99 -0.97
C VAL A 30 8.24 6.28 -0.45
N LEU A 31 7.72 6.67 0.72
CA LEU A 31 6.55 6.06 1.32
C LEU A 31 5.32 6.16 0.40
N LYS A 32 5.11 7.32 -0.22
CA LYS A 32 4.03 7.54 -1.18
C LYS A 32 4.17 6.66 -2.42
N ASN A 33 5.37 6.55 -2.98
CA ASN A 33 5.62 5.71 -4.15
C ASN A 33 5.39 4.22 -3.82
N THR A 34 5.90 3.75 -2.69
CA THR A 34 5.71 2.38 -2.22
C THR A 34 4.23 2.05 -2.00
N LEU A 35 3.46 2.94 -1.34
CA LEU A 35 2.02 2.76 -1.17
C LEU A 35 1.28 2.69 -2.51
N SER A 36 1.67 3.53 -3.48
CA SER A 36 1.07 3.52 -4.82
C SER A 36 1.35 2.22 -5.56
N GLU A 37 2.59 1.74 -5.56
CA GLU A 37 3.00 0.49 -6.19
C GLU A 37 2.29 -0.71 -5.57
N LEU A 38 2.24 -0.79 -4.24
CA LEU A 38 1.55 -1.86 -3.53
C LEU A 38 0.05 -1.89 -3.81
N ARG A 39 -0.62 -0.72 -3.88
CA ARG A 39 -2.04 -0.63 -4.23
C ARG A 39 -2.30 -1.10 -5.66
N MET A 40 -1.49 -0.67 -6.62
CA MET A 40 -1.62 -1.09 -8.01
C MET A 40 -1.41 -2.60 -8.14
N GLY A 41 -0.36 -3.14 -7.52
CA GLY A 41 -0.10 -4.58 -7.51
C GLY A 41 -1.21 -5.38 -6.83
N PHE A 42 -1.74 -4.89 -5.70
CA PHE A 42 -2.88 -5.51 -5.02
C PHE A 42 -4.12 -5.55 -5.91
N VAL A 43 -4.48 -4.43 -6.56
CA VAL A 43 -5.62 -4.37 -7.48
C VAL A 43 -5.42 -5.34 -8.64
N GLN A 44 -4.24 -5.33 -9.29
CA GLN A 44 -3.95 -6.25 -10.39
C GLN A 44 -4.13 -7.72 -9.97
N ILE A 45 -3.58 -8.12 -8.82
CA ILE A 45 -3.68 -9.51 -8.34
C ILE A 45 -5.11 -9.82 -7.88
N ALA A 46 -5.81 -8.88 -7.25
CA ALA A 46 -7.20 -9.06 -6.82
C ALA A 46 -8.17 -9.19 -8.01
N GLU A 47 -7.92 -8.43 -9.08
CA GLU A 47 -8.71 -8.49 -10.33
C GLU A 47 -8.40 -9.74 -11.15
N HIS A 48 -7.13 -10.19 -11.19
CA HIS A 48 -6.72 -11.41 -11.92
C HIS A 48 -6.87 -12.70 -11.10
N GLY A 49 -7.14 -12.60 -9.79
CA GLY A 49 -7.34 -13.70 -8.85
C GLY A 49 -8.79 -13.91 -8.41
N GLY A 50 -9.75 -13.18 -9.00
CA GLY A 50 -11.17 -13.49 -8.86
C GLY A 50 -11.51 -14.86 -9.50
N PRO A 51 -12.55 -15.58 -9.04
CA PRO A 51 -12.80 -16.97 -9.41
C PRO A 51 -13.01 -17.13 -10.92
N GLN A 52 -11.95 -17.51 -11.61
CA GLN A 52 -11.95 -18.17 -12.91
C GLN A 52 -10.96 -19.34 -12.85
N ALA A 53 -11.34 -20.36 -12.09
CA ALA A 53 -11.00 -21.77 -12.30
C ALA A 53 -11.99 -22.62 -11.51
#